data_AF-A0A843CAQ3-F1
#
_entry.id   AF-A0A843CAQ3-F1
#
_cell.length_a   1.000
_cell.length_b   1.000
_cell.length_c   1.000
_cell.angle_alpha   90.00
_cell.angle_beta   90.00
_cell.angle_gamma   90.00
#
_symmetry.space_group_name_H-M   'P 1'
#
loop_
_entity.id
_entity.type
_entity.pdbx_description
1 polymer ?
#
loop_
_entity_poly.entity_id
_entity_poly.type
_entity_poly.pdbx_seq_one_letter_code
_entity_poly.pdbx_strand_id
1 'polypeptide(L)'
;ADVFLAEQRKENAKQQLDELERGAKETFSVKGVKIGGGSRMKVCAELVDATLMTEDEIRRMIEHYLKSGADILDIGVHIGAQPDEVEKTVETALSFAPDVPISIDTLDVDLIRTGIENSVDMVLSLNKDNIPEVGDAIAKNDIAAVVIPDSAGTDETNESLAANLKMAEEQGIKRIIADPVLNSIGYGIAESLYNYYLFRLQDRSTPLFFGVGNVTELMDADSVGINATLAGIASELSADILFTLECSAKTRGSVRELRVASEMMMLSKARKSAPKDVGFNLLMLKEKRSKPVMRIRDEGLIVAKRNEKWQLDPKGCFRIGICDVDGDGWSEKKIFAKHSPTGKQITGRSAQEIMDTILRLNLVSRLEHVSYLSVELTKAELALRLNRSYEQDETLF
;
A
#
# COMPACT_ATOMS: atom_id res chain seq x y z
N ALA A 1 -8.19 21.15 22.23
CA ALA A 1 -8.38 19.94 23.06
C ALA A 1 -8.44 18.68 22.19
N ASP A 2 -9.40 18.55 21.27
CA ASP A 2 -9.56 17.31 20.47
C ASP A 2 -8.39 16.93 19.56
N VAL A 3 -7.72 17.90 18.93
CA VAL A 3 -6.55 17.65 18.06
C VAL A 3 -5.36 17.14 18.88
N PHE A 4 -5.04 17.83 19.97
CA PHE A 4 -3.99 17.43 20.92
C PHE A 4 -4.25 16.02 21.48
N LEU A 5 -5.49 15.71 21.85
CA LEU A 5 -5.86 14.37 22.31
C LEU A 5 -5.74 13.31 21.20
N ALA A 6 -5.99 13.66 19.93
CA ALA A 6 -5.83 12.74 18.81
C ALA A 6 -4.35 12.45 18.51
N GLU A 7 -3.50 13.47 18.55
CA GLU A 7 -2.04 13.32 18.39
C GLU A 7 -1.46 12.47 19.52
N GLN A 8 -1.80 12.76 20.77
CA GLN A 8 -1.33 11.97 21.91
C GLN A 8 -1.80 10.50 21.81
N ARG A 9 -3.02 10.24 21.35
CA ARG A 9 -3.50 8.86 21.12
C ARG A 9 -2.70 8.15 20.03
N LYS A 10 -2.35 8.85 18.95
CA LYS A 10 -1.54 8.30 17.86
C LYS A 10 -0.12 8.00 18.34
N GLU A 11 0.49 8.89 19.10
CA GLU A 11 1.81 8.71 19.72
C GLU A 11 1.83 7.45 20.61
N ASN A 12 0.87 7.36 21.54
CA ASN A 12 0.74 6.21 22.43
C ASN A 12 0.47 4.91 21.66
N ALA A 13 -0.33 4.97 20.58
CA ALA A 13 -0.62 3.81 19.76
C ALA A 13 0.63 3.31 19.01
N LYS A 14 1.47 4.23 18.51
CA LYS A 14 2.77 3.87 17.91
C LYS A 14 3.71 3.21 18.91
N GLN A 15 3.89 3.81 20.09
CA GLN A 15 4.73 3.23 21.13
C GLN A 15 4.28 1.83 21.53
N GLN A 16 2.97 1.64 21.70
CA GLN A 16 2.39 0.33 22.01
C GLN A 16 2.62 -0.67 20.86
N LEU A 17 2.48 -0.26 19.60
CA LEU A 17 2.78 -1.13 18.45
C LEU A 17 4.24 -1.57 18.46
N ASP A 18 5.17 -0.65 18.67
CA ASP A 18 6.60 -0.97 18.71
C ASP A 18 6.94 -1.95 19.86
N GLU A 19 6.28 -1.82 21.01
CA GLU A 19 6.40 -2.78 22.12
C GLU A 19 5.81 -4.15 21.77
N LEU A 20 4.62 -4.18 21.17
CA LEU A 20 3.96 -5.42 20.77
C LEU A 20 4.77 -6.16 19.70
N GLU A 21 5.29 -5.45 18.69
CA GLU A 21 6.08 -6.02 17.61
C GLU A 21 7.44 -6.54 18.11
N ARG A 22 8.12 -5.77 18.98
CA ARG A 22 9.38 -6.23 19.60
C ARG A 22 9.15 -7.44 20.50
N GLY A 23 8.08 -7.42 21.30
CA GLY A 23 7.73 -8.51 22.22
C GLY A 23 7.10 -9.74 21.56
N ALA A 24 6.62 -9.62 20.33
CA ALA A 24 6.08 -10.74 19.57
C ALA A 24 7.16 -11.78 19.30
N LYS A 25 6.76 -13.06 19.43
CA LYS A 25 7.56 -14.17 18.93
C LYS A 25 7.46 -14.19 17.41
N GLU A 26 8.34 -14.96 16.79
CA GLU A 26 8.29 -15.28 15.37
C GLU A 26 8.24 -16.80 15.23
N THR A 27 7.59 -17.28 14.16
CA THR A 27 7.75 -18.66 13.71
C THR A 27 9.11 -18.81 13.01
N PHE A 28 9.45 -17.84 12.16
CA PHE A 28 10.78 -17.62 11.59
C PHE A 28 10.92 -16.14 11.18
N SER A 29 12.11 -15.74 10.76
CA SER A 29 12.36 -14.41 10.20
C SER A 29 13.07 -14.48 8.84
N VAL A 30 12.81 -13.48 8.01
CA VAL A 30 13.45 -13.29 6.70
C VAL A 30 14.05 -11.90 6.70
N LYS A 31 15.38 -11.78 6.60
CA LYS A 31 16.14 -10.51 6.78
C LYS A 31 15.66 -9.65 7.97
N GLY A 32 15.35 -10.30 9.10
CA GLY A 32 14.88 -9.64 10.32
C GLY A 32 13.38 -9.28 10.33
N VAL A 33 12.65 -9.50 9.24
CA VAL A 33 11.18 -9.42 9.20
C VAL A 33 10.60 -10.67 9.84
N LYS A 34 9.95 -10.50 11.00
CA LYS A 34 9.29 -11.58 11.74
C LYS A 34 8.07 -12.09 10.98
N ILE A 35 7.91 -13.41 10.82
CA ILE A 35 6.72 -14.03 10.25
C ILE A 35 6.10 -14.95 11.30
N GLY A 36 4.78 -14.89 11.49
CA GLY A 36 4.11 -15.70 12.50
C GLY A 36 4.27 -15.19 13.94
N GLY A 37 3.97 -16.07 14.90
CA GLY A 37 4.30 -15.87 16.32
C GLY A 37 3.57 -14.72 17.04
N GLY A 38 2.54 -14.14 16.41
CA GLY A 38 1.80 -13.00 16.94
C GLY A 38 2.43 -11.64 16.61
N SER A 39 3.40 -11.60 15.69
CA SER A 39 3.87 -10.36 15.08
C SER A 39 2.77 -9.72 14.22
N ARG A 40 2.92 -8.43 13.87
CA ARG A 40 2.00 -7.75 12.96
C ARG A 40 2.04 -8.43 11.59
N MET A 41 0.87 -8.66 10.99
CA MET A 41 0.75 -9.06 9.58
C MET A 41 1.65 -8.19 8.68
N LYS A 42 2.54 -8.80 7.92
CA LYS A 42 3.48 -8.12 7.01
C LYS A 42 2.80 -7.78 5.70
N VAL A 43 3.18 -6.65 5.11
CA VAL A 43 2.67 -6.23 3.80
C VAL A 43 3.69 -6.64 2.75
N CYS A 44 3.30 -7.58 1.90
CA CYS A 44 4.04 -7.98 0.72
C CYS A 44 3.50 -7.20 -0.49
N ALA A 45 4.35 -6.40 -1.13
CA ALA A 45 3.98 -5.52 -2.22
C ALA A 45 4.58 -6.02 -3.54
N GLU A 46 3.72 -6.30 -4.51
CA GLU A 46 4.12 -6.81 -5.82
C GLU A 46 4.54 -5.68 -6.77
N LEU A 47 5.69 -5.87 -7.39
CA LEU A 47 6.12 -5.15 -8.60
C LEU A 47 5.62 -5.95 -9.80
N VAL A 48 4.40 -5.64 -10.25
CA VAL A 48 3.74 -6.37 -11.33
C VAL A 48 4.50 -6.22 -12.64
N ASP A 49 4.77 -7.33 -13.32
CA ASP A 49 5.57 -7.38 -14.56
C ASP A 49 6.94 -6.71 -14.42
N ALA A 50 7.59 -6.87 -13.27
CA ALA A 50 8.90 -6.26 -12.98
C ALA A 50 9.98 -6.60 -14.01
N THR A 51 9.90 -7.78 -14.63
CA THR A 51 10.86 -8.22 -15.67
C THR A 51 10.80 -7.40 -16.96
N LEU A 52 9.70 -6.66 -17.18
CA LEU A 52 9.56 -5.75 -18.32
C LEU A 52 10.01 -4.32 -18.01
N MET A 53 10.33 -4.03 -16.74
CA MET A 53 10.64 -2.68 -16.30
C MET A 53 12.09 -2.29 -16.56
N THR A 54 12.31 -1.00 -16.76
CA THR A 54 13.64 -0.41 -16.69
C THR A 54 14.12 -0.32 -15.23
N GLU A 55 15.45 -0.26 -15.05
CA GLU A 55 16.06 -0.10 -13.72
C GLU A 55 15.50 1.11 -12.95
N ASP A 56 15.27 2.22 -13.64
CA ASP A 56 14.69 3.43 -13.08
C ASP A 56 13.23 3.28 -12.66
N GLU A 57 12.45 2.45 -13.36
CA GLU A 57 11.07 2.14 -12.98
C GLU A 57 11.03 1.25 -11.75
N ILE A 58 11.86 0.21 -11.70
CA ILE A 58 12.02 -0.67 -10.52
C ILE A 58 12.41 0.17 -9.31
N ARG A 59 13.44 1.03 -9.44
CA ARG A 59 13.90 1.94 -8.37
C ARG A 59 12.75 2.80 -7.83
N ARG A 60 12.01 3.49 -8.71
CA ARG A 60 10.90 4.37 -8.30
C ARG A 60 9.80 3.60 -7.58
N MET A 61 9.50 2.38 -8.04
CA MET A 61 8.47 1.54 -7.44
C MET A 61 8.86 1.03 -6.06
N ILE A 62 10.11 0.53 -5.92
CA ILE A 62 10.68 0.13 -4.63
C ILE A 62 10.64 1.31 -3.64
N GLU A 63 11.13 2.49 -4.04
CA GLU A 63 11.10 3.68 -3.18
C GLU A 63 9.68 4.03 -2.73
N HIS A 64 8.69 3.93 -3.62
CA HIS A 64 7.27 4.18 -3.31
C HIS A 64 6.72 3.15 -2.31
N TYR A 65 6.98 1.86 -2.51
CA TYR A 65 6.50 0.80 -1.62
C TYR A 65 7.16 0.83 -0.25
N LEU A 66 8.47 1.09 -0.17
CA LEU A 66 9.17 1.25 1.11
C LEU A 66 8.66 2.47 1.89
N LYS A 67 8.44 3.62 1.23
CA LYS A 67 7.82 4.81 1.85
C LYS A 67 6.37 4.53 2.29
N SER A 68 5.66 3.69 1.56
CA SER A 68 4.29 3.26 1.88
C SER A 68 4.25 2.28 3.06
N GLY A 69 5.35 1.57 3.33
CA GLY A 69 5.52 0.69 4.48
C GLY A 69 5.41 -0.80 4.16
N ALA A 70 5.74 -1.19 2.93
CA ALA A 70 5.97 -2.59 2.56
C ALA A 70 7.06 -3.21 3.44
N ASP A 71 6.85 -4.47 3.82
CA ASP A 71 7.81 -5.26 4.59
C ASP A 71 8.55 -6.29 3.72
N ILE A 72 7.93 -6.67 2.59
CA ILE A 72 8.45 -7.64 1.62
C ILE A 72 8.16 -7.06 0.22
N LEU A 73 9.10 -7.19 -0.70
CA LEU A 73 8.95 -6.81 -2.10
C LEU A 73 8.86 -8.08 -2.95
N ASP A 74 7.78 -8.21 -3.72
CA ASP A 74 7.58 -9.36 -4.59
C ASP A 74 7.82 -8.99 -6.05
N ILE A 75 8.66 -9.77 -6.72
CA ILE A 75 9.00 -9.61 -8.13
C ILE A 75 7.99 -10.41 -8.94
N GLY A 76 6.99 -9.69 -9.48
CA GLY A 76 6.02 -10.27 -10.41
C GLY A 76 6.69 -10.59 -11.74
N VAL A 77 6.69 -11.86 -12.11
CA VAL A 77 7.37 -12.35 -13.32
C VAL A 77 6.39 -12.35 -14.49
N HIS A 78 6.73 -11.64 -15.57
CA HIS A 78 5.87 -11.60 -16.75
C HIS A 78 5.71 -12.99 -17.41
N ILE A 79 4.55 -13.24 -18.00
CA ILE A 79 4.30 -14.47 -18.78
C ILE A 79 5.23 -14.48 -19.99
N GLY A 80 6.20 -15.41 -19.99
CA GLY A 80 7.20 -15.55 -21.06
C GLY A 80 8.52 -14.84 -20.78
N ALA A 81 8.73 -14.33 -19.57
CA ALA A 81 10.02 -13.82 -19.13
C ALA A 81 11.12 -14.90 -19.28
N GLN A 82 12.33 -14.45 -19.58
CA GLN A 82 13.51 -15.31 -19.69
C GLN A 82 14.36 -15.25 -18.41
N PRO A 83 15.20 -16.28 -18.13
CA PRO A 83 16.09 -16.29 -16.97
C PRO A 83 16.94 -15.02 -16.82
N ASP A 84 17.52 -14.50 -17.90
CA ASP A 84 18.35 -13.29 -17.86
C ASP A 84 17.57 -12.03 -17.47
N GLU A 85 16.28 -11.96 -17.80
CA GLU A 85 15.40 -10.87 -17.37
C GLU A 85 15.09 -10.97 -15.87
N VAL A 86 14.90 -12.18 -15.34
CA VAL A 86 14.70 -12.44 -13.91
C VAL A 86 15.96 -12.10 -13.12
N GLU A 87 17.13 -12.60 -13.55
CA GLU A 87 18.44 -12.29 -12.95
C GLU A 87 18.63 -10.78 -12.81
N LYS A 88 18.53 -10.06 -13.93
CA LYS A 88 18.69 -8.60 -13.95
C LYS A 88 17.71 -7.89 -13.01
N THR A 89 16.46 -8.34 -12.97
CA THR A 89 15.41 -7.71 -12.15
C THR A 89 15.68 -7.92 -10.65
N VAL A 90 16.06 -9.13 -10.26
CA VAL A 90 16.40 -9.47 -8.87
C VAL A 90 17.66 -8.71 -8.41
N GLU A 91 18.72 -8.70 -9.23
CA GLU A 91 19.93 -7.92 -8.93
C GLU A 91 19.62 -6.43 -8.76
N THR A 92 18.81 -5.88 -9.66
CA THR A 92 18.37 -4.49 -9.59
C THR A 92 17.62 -4.22 -8.29
N ALA A 93 16.65 -5.07 -7.93
CA ALA A 93 15.87 -4.89 -6.72
C ALA A 93 16.74 -5.00 -5.45
N LEU A 94 17.67 -5.96 -5.40
CA LEU A 94 18.64 -6.11 -4.32
C LEU A 94 19.57 -4.90 -4.20
N SER A 95 19.96 -4.27 -5.32
CA SER A 95 20.81 -3.08 -5.29
C SER A 95 20.13 -1.88 -4.60
N PHE A 96 18.80 -1.75 -4.74
CA PHE A 96 18.02 -0.65 -4.16
C PHE A 96 17.45 -0.97 -2.77
N ALA A 97 17.24 -2.25 -2.44
CA ALA A 97 16.65 -2.68 -1.18
C ALA A 97 17.35 -3.92 -0.60
N PRO A 98 18.67 -3.86 -0.31
CA PRO A 98 19.46 -5.03 0.08
C PRO A 98 18.98 -5.67 1.40
N ASP A 99 18.47 -4.86 2.32
CA ASP A 99 18.04 -5.28 3.65
C ASP A 99 16.56 -5.68 3.72
N VAL A 100 15.83 -5.63 2.59
CA VAL A 100 14.42 -5.97 2.52
C VAL A 100 14.28 -7.38 1.93
N PRO A 101 13.40 -8.24 2.48
CA PRO A 101 13.05 -9.50 1.84
C PRO A 101 12.55 -9.30 0.42
N ILE A 102 13.15 -10.02 -0.52
CA ILE A 102 12.72 -10.06 -1.92
C ILE A 102 12.19 -11.44 -2.25
N SER A 103 11.03 -11.49 -2.89
CA SER A 103 10.42 -12.72 -3.35
C SER A 103 10.23 -12.77 -4.87
N ILE A 104 10.03 -13.98 -5.39
CA ILE A 104 9.71 -14.21 -6.80
C ILE A 104 8.39 -14.98 -6.90
N ASP A 105 7.47 -14.51 -7.72
CA ASP A 105 6.20 -15.17 -8.00
C ASP A 105 6.14 -15.72 -9.42
N THR A 106 6.33 -17.02 -9.54
CA THR A 106 6.20 -17.76 -10.80
C THR A 106 6.02 -19.25 -10.54
N LEU A 107 5.31 -19.93 -11.44
CA LEU A 107 5.20 -21.38 -11.45
C LEU A 107 6.29 -22.06 -12.30
N ASP A 108 7.06 -21.29 -13.07
CA ASP A 108 8.09 -21.80 -13.98
C ASP A 108 9.35 -22.20 -13.20
N VAL A 109 9.71 -23.49 -13.32
CA VAL A 109 10.84 -24.10 -12.59
C VAL A 109 12.18 -23.43 -12.92
N ASP A 110 12.42 -23.05 -14.18
CA ASP A 110 13.70 -22.46 -14.58
C ASP A 110 13.82 -21.02 -14.09
N LEU A 111 12.70 -20.29 -14.06
CA LEU A 111 12.66 -18.94 -13.49
C LEU A 111 12.79 -18.96 -11.95
N ILE A 112 12.19 -19.94 -11.27
CA ILE A 112 12.40 -20.14 -9.82
C ILE A 112 13.88 -20.43 -9.54
N ARG A 113 14.51 -21.34 -10.28
CA ARG A 113 15.94 -21.66 -10.13
C ARG A 113 16.80 -20.40 -10.29
N THR A 114 16.49 -19.60 -11.30
CA THR A 114 17.19 -18.34 -11.55
C THR A 114 17.04 -17.36 -10.38
N GLY A 115 15.84 -17.23 -9.80
CA GLY A 115 15.62 -16.43 -8.59
C GLY A 115 16.45 -16.93 -7.40
N ILE A 116 16.49 -18.25 -7.17
CA ILE A 116 17.28 -18.87 -6.09
C ILE A 116 18.77 -18.57 -6.27
N GLU A 117 19.30 -18.72 -7.49
CA GLU A 117 20.70 -18.43 -7.82
C GLU A 117 21.06 -16.95 -7.59
N ASN A 118 20.08 -16.06 -7.76
CA ASN A 118 20.19 -14.62 -7.53
C ASN A 118 19.77 -14.17 -6.12
N SER A 119 19.76 -15.11 -5.15
CA SER A 119 19.58 -14.80 -3.72
C SER A 119 18.24 -14.14 -3.35
N VAL A 120 17.14 -14.54 -4.01
CA VAL A 120 15.80 -14.25 -3.47
C VAL A 120 15.63 -14.87 -2.09
N ASP A 121 14.89 -14.21 -1.22
CA ASP A 121 14.66 -14.65 0.15
C ASP A 121 13.42 -15.54 0.29
N MET A 122 12.52 -15.48 -0.69
CA MET A 122 11.26 -16.22 -0.68
C MET A 122 10.80 -16.59 -2.11
N VAL A 123 10.19 -17.76 -2.27
CA VAL A 123 9.55 -18.21 -3.51
C VAL A 123 8.06 -18.37 -3.27
N LEU A 124 7.23 -17.78 -4.13
CA LEU A 124 5.78 -17.89 -4.05
C LEU A 124 5.26 -19.04 -4.91
N SER A 125 4.03 -19.46 -4.62
CA SER A 125 3.24 -20.34 -5.51
C SER A 125 3.82 -21.75 -5.74
N LEU A 126 4.46 -22.36 -4.72
CA LEU A 126 4.89 -23.76 -4.82
C LEU A 126 3.72 -24.75 -4.75
N ASN A 127 3.75 -25.77 -5.61
CA ASN A 127 2.75 -26.84 -5.68
C ASN A 127 3.40 -28.18 -6.08
N LYS A 128 2.60 -29.23 -6.29
CA LYS A 128 3.15 -30.57 -6.61
C LYS A 128 4.02 -30.63 -7.86
N ASP A 129 3.82 -29.71 -8.81
CA ASP A 129 4.46 -29.75 -10.12
C ASP A 129 5.87 -29.16 -10.07
N ASN A 130 6.11 -28.16 -9.20
CA ASN A 130 7.41 -27.51 -9.06
C ASN A 130 8.20 -27.96 -7.83
N ILE A 131 7.55 -28.34 -6.71
CA ILE A 131 8.25 -28.76 -5.48
C ILE A 131 9.32 -29.85 -5.72
N PRO A 132 9.07 -30.92 -6.51
CA PRO A 132 10.09 -31.95 -6.75
C PRO A 132 11.35 -31.43 -7.44
N GLU A 133 11.23 -30.37 -8.23
CA GLU A 133 12.29 -29.84 -9.09
C GLU A 133 13.15 -28.77 -8.41
N VAL A 134 12.57 -28.01 -7.48
CA VAL A 134 13.24 -26.86 -6.82
C VAL A 134 13.32 -26.99 -5.29
N GLY A 135 12.60 -27.92 -4.67
CA GLY A 135 12.47 -28.01 -3.22
C GLY A 135 13.80 -28.21 -2.49
N ASP A 136 14.68 -29.07 -3.00
CA ASP A 136 16.03 -29.27 -2.46
C ASP A 136 16.90 -27.99 -2.56
N ALA A 137 16.78 -27.23 -3.65
CA ALA A 137 17.50 -25.97 -3.81
C ALA A 137 16.99 -24.91 -2.82
N ILE A 138 15.68 -24.81 -2.62
CA ILE A 138 15.05 -23.91 -1.63
C ILE A 138 15.51 -24.27 -0.22
N ALA A 139 15.47 -25.56 0.13
CA ALA A 139 15.88 -26.05 1.44
C ALA A 139 17.37 -25.79 1.72
N LYS A 140 18.25 -26.02 0.74
CA LYS A 140 19.69 -25.78 0.86
C LYS A 140 20.04 -24.30 1.07
N ASN A 141 19.30 -23.40 0.44
CA ASN A 141 19.53 -21.96 0.55
C ASN A 141 18.74 -21.30 1.70
N ASP A 142 17.98 -22.07 2.49
CA ASP A 142 17.15 -21.59 3.61
C ASP A 142 16.16 -20.48 3.22
N ILE A 143 15.61 -20.62 2.00
CA ILE A 143 14.64 -19.70 1.38
C ILE A 143 13.24 -20.01 1.92
N ALA A 144 12.43 -18.97 2.14
CA ALA A 144 11.03 -19.13 2.53
C ALA A 144 10.17 -19.55 1.33
N ALA A 145 9.14 -20.37 1.56
CA ALA A 145 8.30 -20.89 0.49
C ALA A 145 6.82 -20.69 0.82
N VAL A 146 6.08 -20.02 -0.08
CA VAL A 146 4.62 -20.01 -0.05
C VAL A 146 4.11 -21.20 -0.87
N VAL A 147 3.34 -22.06 -0.22
CA VAL A 147 2.78 -23.28 -0.82
C VAL A 147 1.29 -23.08 -1.05
N ILE A 148 0.86 -23.38 -2.27
CA ILE A 148 -0.53 -23.26 -2.74
C ILE A 148 -1.14 -24.64 -3.01
N PRO A 149 -2.48 -24.76 -3.00
CA PRO A 149 -3.17 -25.93 -3.55
C PRO A 149 -2.93 -26.06 -5.05
N ASP A 150 -3.08 -27.28 -5.56
CA ASP A 150 -3.13 -27.51 -7.00
C ASP A 150 -4.46 -26.99 -7.57
N SER A 151 -4.48 -26.74 -8.88
CA SER A 151 -5.68 -26.42 -9.65
C SER A 151 -6.65 -27.61 -9.72
N ALA A 152 -7.28 -27.97 -8.61
CA ALA A 152 -8.36 -28.94 -8.50
C ALA A 152 -9.63 -28.25 -7.99
N GLY A 153 -10.79 -28.88 -8.23
CA GLY A 153 -12.10 -28.35 -7.80
C GLY A 153 -12.15 -28.04 -6.30
N THR A 154 -13.11 -27.22 -5.92
CA THR A 154 -13.14 -26.54 -4.61
C THR A 154 -13.26 -27.46 -3.40
N ASP A 155 -13.79 -28.67 -3.59
CA ASP A 155 -13.92 -29.68 -2.53
C ASP A 155 -12.58 -30.29 -2.08
N GLU A 156 -11.53 -30.21 -2.90
CA GLU A 156 -10.21 -30.82 -2.64
C GLU A 156 -9.10 -29.80 -2.31
N THR A 157 -9.43 -28.50 -2.29
CA THR A 157 -8.42 -27.43 -2.15
C THR A 157 -7.54 -27.59 -0.90
N ASN A 158 -8.14 -27.78 0.28
CA ASN A 158 -7.37 -27.92 1.52
C ASN A 158 -6.64 -29.25 1.63
N GLU A 159 -7.16 -30.33 1.02
CA GLU A 159 -6.48 -31.63 0.99
C GLU A 159 -5.24 -31.58 0.09
N SER A 160 -5.37 -30.95 -1.08
CA SER A 160 -4.25 -30.67 -1.99
C SER A 160 -3.21 -29.77 -1.33
N LEU A 161 -3.62 -28.69 -0.68
CA LEU A 161 -2.69 -27.82 0.06
C LEU A 161 -1.94 -28.60 1.16
N ALA A 162 -2.64 -29.41 1.95
CA ALA A 162 -2.01 -30.22 2.98
C ALA A 162 -0.99 -31.23 2.41
N ALA A 163 -1.29 -31.83 1.25
CA ALA A 163 -0.36 -32.72 0.55
C ALA A 163 0.88 -31.96 0.06
N ASN A 164 0.70 -30.77 -0.52
CA ASN A 164 1.79 -29.94 -1.01
C ASN A 164 2.68 -29.42 0.14
N LEU A 165 2.08 -29.02 1.28
CA LEU A 165 2.82 -28.63 2.49
C LEU A 165 3.70 -29.78 2.99
N LYS A 166 3.15 -30.99 3.07
CA LYS A 166 3.89 -32.18 3.47
C LYS A 166 5.02 -32.49 2.49
N MET A 167 4.80 -32.34 1.19
CA MET A 167 5.84 -32.54 0.18
C MET A 167 6.98 -31.53 0.35
N ALA A 168 6.66 -30.26 0.59
CA ALA A 168 7.66 -29.22 0.88
C ALA A 168 8.48 -29.54 2.15
N GLU A 169 7.82 -30.02 3.21
CA GLU A 169 8.50 -30.48 4.44
C GLU A 169 9.42 -31.68 4.18
N GLU A 170 8.97 -32.66 3.38
CA GLU A 170 9.76 -33.84 3.01
C GLU A 170 10.99 -33.50 2.15
N GLN A 171 10.95 -32.42 1.37
CA GLN A 171 12.10 -31.84 0.68
C GLN A 171 13.05 -31.06 1.60
N GLY A 172 12.70 -30.92 2.89
CA GLY A 172 13.53 -30.27 3.90
C GLY A 172 13.36 -28.75 3.99
N ILE A 173 12.33 -28.18 3.36
CA ILE A 173 12.04 -26.75 3.46
C ILE A 173 11.56 -26.45 4.89
N LYS A 174 12.25 -25.52 5.57
CA LYS A 174 11.98 -25.19 6.99
C LYS A 174 11.04 -24.01 7.18
N ARG A 175 11.02 -23.09 6.22
CA ARG A 175 10.33 -21.80 6.29
C ARG A 175 9.12 -21.83 5.36
N ILE A 176 8.11 -22.60 5.74
CA ILE A 176 6.92 -22.82 4.93
C ILE A 176 5.82 -21.85 5.36
N ILE A 177 5.13 -21.28 4.37
CA ILE A 177 3.94 -20.44 4.50
C ILE A 177 2.85 -21.11 3.67
N ALA A 178 1.65 -21.23 4.22
CA ALA A 178 0.53 -21.81 3.50
C ALA A 178 -0.35 -20.72 2.88
N ASP A 179 -0.85 -20.98 1.68
CA ASP A 179 -1.81 -20.14 1.00
C ASP A 179 -2.98 -20.96 0.42
N PRO A 180 -4.16 -20.96 1.06
CA PRO A 180 -5.40 -21.51 0.51
C PRO A 180 -5.93 -20.80 -0.74
N VAL A 181 -5.32 -19.68 -1.15
CA VAL A 181 -5.67 -18.83 -2.30
C VAL A 181 -6.99 -18.09 -2.11
N LEU A 182 -6.91 -16.76 -1.99
CA LEU A 182 -8.09 -15.89 -1.92
C LEU A 182 -8.61 -15.56 -3.32
N ASN A 183 -9.84 -15.96 -3.61
CA ASN A 183 -10.49 -15.69 -4.90
C ASN A 183 -11.15 -14.31 -4.93
N SER A 184 -11.25 -13.74 -6.12
CA SER A 184 -11.92 -12.47 -6.38
C SER A 184 -13.43 -12.54 -6.15
N ILE A 185 -14.05 -11.37 -5.94
CA ILE A 185 -15.52 -11.26 -5.90
C ILE A 185 -16.09 -11.70 -7.24
N GLY A 186 -17.13 -12.55 -7.21
CA GLY A 186 -17.72 -13.16 -8.41
C GLY A 186 -17.07 -14.49 -8.83
N TYR A 187 -15.92 -14.86 -8.25
CA TYR A 187 -15.17 -16.08 -8.56
C TYR A 187 -14.99 -16.99 -7.34
N GLY A 188 -15.88 -16.90 -6.34
CA GLY A 188 -15.88 -17.80 -5.18
C GLY A 188 -15.17 -17.25 -3.92
N ILE A 189 -15.16 -15.92 -3.71
CA ILE A 189 -14.57 -15.33 -2.48
C ILE A 189 -15.08 -15.99 -1.18
N ALA A 190 -16.39 -16.24 -1.06
CA ALA A 190 -16.97 -16.83 0.15
C ALA A 190 -16.42 -18.25 0.42
N GLU A 191 -16.22 -19.02 -0.65
CA GLU A 191 -15.66 -20.37 -0.59
C GLU A 191 -14.17 -20.34 -0.25
N SER A 192 -13.40 -19.43 -0.86
CA SER A 192 -11.99 -19.25 -0.47
C SER A 192 -11.85 -18.88 1.01
N LEU A 193 -12.67 -17.96 1.53
CA LEU A 193 -12.69 -17.61 2.96
C LEU A 193 -13.08 -18.79 3.85
N TYR A 194 -14.01 -19.64 3.40
CA TYR A 194 -14.35 -20.87 4.08
C TYR A 194 -13.18 -21.87 4.10
N ASN A 195 -12.42 -21.98 3.00
CA ASN A 195 -11.22 -22.81 2.94
C ASN A 195 -10.11 -22.31 3.88
N TYR A 196 -9.87 -20.99 3.94
CA TYR A 196 -9.00 -20.40 4.96
C TYR A 196 -9.44 -20.77 6.38
N TYR A 197 -10.73 -20.65 6.68
CA TYR A 197 -11.27 -20.99 7.99
C TYR A 197 -11.07 -22.48 8.33
N LEU A 198 -11.42 -23.38 7.41
CA LEU A 198 -11.23 -24.82 7.58
C LEU A 198 -9.76 -25.19 7.78
N PHE A 199 -8.87 -24.59 6.98
CA PHE A 199 -7.43 -24.81 7.10
C PHE A 199 -6.92 -24.37 8.47
N ARG A 200 -7.38 -23.22 8.99
CA ARG A 200 -7.01 -22.72 10.33
C ARG A 200 -7.61 -23.50 11.49
N LEU A 201 -8.70 -24.24 11.28
CA LEU A 201 -9.19 -25.20 12.28
C LEU A 201 -8.25 -26.40 12.42
N GLN A 202 -7.64 -26.83 11.32
CA GLN A 202 -6.79 -28.02 11.25
C GLN A 202 -5.34 -27.73 11.64
N ASP A 203 -4.79 -26.61 11.19
CA ASP A 203 -3.43 -26.16 11.47
C ASP A 203 -3.47 -24.74 12.06
N ARG A 204 -2.80 -24.55 13.19
CA ARG A 204 -2.84 -23.28 13.95
C ARG A 204 -1.49 -22.56 14.00
N SER A 205 -0.46 -23.14 13.38
CA SER A 205 0.93 -22.71 13.58
C SER A 205 1.64 -22.34 12.30
N THR A 206 1.34 -23.00 11.18
CA THR A 206 1.98 -22.66 9.90
C THR A 206 1.57 -21.23 9.52
N PRO A 207 2.53 -20.35 9.22
CA PRO A 207 2.23 -19.01 8.80
C PRO A 207 1.33 -18.99 7.58
N LEU A 208 0.44 -17.99 7.53
CA LEU A 208 -0.62 -17.96 6.53
C LEU A 208 -0.52 -16.70 5.66
N PHE A 209 -0.46 -16.92 4.34
CA PHE A 209 -0.45 -15.88 3.32
C PHE A 209 -1.88 -15.50 2.92
N PHE A 210 -2.15 -14.23 2.66
CA PHE A 210 -3.49 -13.74 2.34
C PHE A 210 -3.46 -12.72 1.20
N GLY A 211 -3.86 -13.15 0.00
CA GLY A 211 -3.85 -12.39 -1.25
C GLY A 211 -4.94 -11.32 -1.35
N VAL A 212 -4.79 -10.21 -0.63
CA VAL A 212 -5.76 -9.09 -0.64
C VAL A 212 -5.93 -8.47 -2.04
N GLY A 213 -4.83 -8.37 -2.80
CA GLY A 213 -4.81 -7.80 -4.16
C GLY A 213 -5.84 -8.44 -5.11
N ASN A 214 -6.06 -9.75 -5.00
CA ASN A 214 -7.02 -10.51 -5.83
C ASN A 214 -8.44 -9.98 -5.72
N VAL A 215 -8.80 -9.38 -4.58
CA VAL A 215 -10.13 -8.82 -4.35
C VAL A 215 -10.15 -7.33 -4.66
N THR A 216 -9.22 -6.57 -4.08
CA THR A 216 -9.24 -5.10 -4.16
C THR A 216 -9.02 -4.59 -5.59
N GLU A 217 -8.15 -5.25 -6.38
CA GLU A 217 -7.84 -4.80 -7.75
C GLU A 217 -9.01 -5.04 -8.73
N LEU A 218 -9.82 -6.06 -8.49
CA LEU A 218 -10.91 -6.47 -9.40
C LEU A 218 -12.28 -6.00 -8.92
N MET A 219 -12.31 -4.93 -8.10
CA MET A 219 -13.54 -4.32 -7.60
C MET A 219 -13.57 -2.82 -7.88
N ASP A 220 -14.66 -2.32 -8.47
CA ASP A 220 -14.90 -0.88 -8.69
C ASP A 220 -15.43 -0.20 -7.42
N ALA A 221 -14.61 -0.18 -6.37
CA ALA A 221 -14.90 0.50 -5.11
C ALA A 221 -13.62 1.01 -4.43
N ASP A 222 -13.77 1.88 -3.43
CA ASP A 222 -12.65 2.48 -2.71
C ASP A 222 -11.81 1.42 -1.98
N SER A 223 -10.54 1.28 -2.39
CA SER A 223 -9.56 0.33 -1.83
C SER A 223 -9.47 0.42 -0.31
N VAL A 224 -9.49 1.64 0.22
CA VAL A 224 -9.36 1.97 1.64
C VAL A 224 -10.33 1.15 2.51
N GLY A 225 -11.59 1.03 2.11
CA GLY A 225 -12.61 0.29 2.87
C GLY A 225 -12.49 -1.23 2.68
N ILE A 226 -12.15 -1.66 1.47
CA ILE A 226 -11.97 -3.07 1.12
C ILE A 226 -10.76 -3.64 1.88
N ASN A 227 -9.60 -2.98 1.77
CA ASN A 227 -8.35 -3.33 2.42
C ASN A 227 -8.51 -3.36 3.95
N ALA A 228 -9.22 -2.39 4.55
CA ALA A 228 -9.51 -2.40 5.98
C ALA A 228 -10.34 -3.62 6.41
N THR A 229 -11.34 -3.99 5.61
CA THR A 229 -12.23 -5.11 5.90
C THR A 229 -11.50 -6.44 5.75
N LEU A 230 -10.76 -6.61 4.65
CA LEU A 230 -9.99 -7.83 4.37
C LEU A 230 -8.86 -8.04 5.36
N ALA A 231 -8.14 -6.98 5.77
CA ALA A 231 -7.16 -7.08 6.85
C ALA A 231 -7.80 -7.48 8.19
N GLY A 232 -9.03 -7.04 8.45
CA GLY A 232 -9.82 -7.49 9.61
C GLY A 232 -10.08 -9.00 9.58
N ILE A 233 -10.60 -9.50 8.46
CA ILE A 233 -10.85 -10.92 8.23
C ILE A 233 -9.55 -11.73 8.33
N ALA A 234 -8.49 -11.29 7.65
CA ALA A 234 -7.17 -11.90 7.70
C ALA A 234 -6.64 -11.99 9.14
N SER A 235 -6.82 -10.95 9.95
CA SER A 235 -6.45 -10.96 11.36
C SER A 235 -7.26 -11.96 12.20
N GLU A 236 -8.54 -12.18 11.89
CA GLU A 236 -9.37 -13.19 12.56
C GLU A 236 -8.94 -14.61 12.18
N LEU A 237 -8.55 -14.81 10.92
CA LEU A 237 -7.95 -16.04 10.41
C LEU A 237 -6.49 -16.25 10.87
N SER A 238 -5.91 -15.27 11.59
CA SER A 238 -4.50 -15.27 11.98
C SER A 238 -3.55 -15.44 10.79
N ALA A 239 -3.85 -14.75 9.69
CA ALA A 239 -2.91 -14.51 8.61
C ALA A 239 -1.69 -13.74 9.12
N ASP A 240 -0.56 -13.92 8.43
CA ASP A 240 0.74 -13.33 8.77
C ASP A 240 1.29 -12.44 7.65
N ILE A 241 0.86 -12.65 6.41
CA ILE A 241 1.25 -11.83 5.26
C ILE A 241 -0.02 -11.39 4.53
N LEU A 242 -0.12 -10.08 4.27
CA LEU A 242 -1.10 -9.45 3.40
C LEU A 242 -0.40 -9.10 2.09
N PHE A 243 -0.84 -9.71 1.00
CA PHE A 243 -0.27 -9.50 -0.32
C PHE A 243 -1.13 -8.57 -1.17
N THR A 244 -0.50 -7.58 -1.81
CA THR A 244 -1.20 -6.56 -2.60
C THR A 244 -0.33 -6.02 -3.72
N LEU A 245 -0.98 -5.31 -4.63
CA LEU A 245 -0.42 -4.68 -5.82
C LEU A 245 -1.13 -3.33 -6.05
N GLU A 246 -0.51 -2.43 -6.81
CA GLU A 246 -1.05 -1.10 -7.12
C GLU A 246 -1.17 -0.87 -8.64
N CYS A 247 -1.84 -1.78 -9.35
CA CYS A 247 -1.89 -1.77 -10.82
C CYS A 247 -2.80 -0.69 -11.41
N SER A 248 -3.77 -0.19 -10.66
CA SER A 248 -4.71 0.80 -11.16
C SER A 248 -4.81 2.02 -10.27
N ALA A 249 -5.38 3.09 -10.82
CA ALA A 249 -5.56 4.34 -10.08
C ALA A 249 -6.40 4.17 -8.80
N LYS A 250 -7.29 3.16 -8.76
CA LYS A 250 -8.14 2.85 -7.60
C LYS A 250 -7.42 2.12 -6.48
N THR A 251 -6.36 1.36 -6.79
CA THR A 251 -5.57 0.60 -5.81
C THR A 251 -4.27 1.29 -5.43
N ARG A 252 -3.92 2.40 -6.08
CA ARG A 252 -2.78 3.24 -5.70
C ARG A 252 -2.89 3.67 -4.23
N GLY A 253 -1.88 3.31 -3.43
CA GLY A 253 -1.86 3.49 -1.98
C GLY A 253 -2.26 2.24 -1.18
N SER A 254 -2.64 1.12 -1.80
CA SER A 254 -3.04 -0.12 -1.12
C SER A 254 -1.95 -0.64 -0.17
N VAL A 255 -0.67 -0.49 -0.50
CA VAL A 255 0.44 -0.87 0.41
C VAL A 255 0.35 -0.08 1.71
N ARG A 256 0.16 1.24 1.61
CA ARG A 256 0.02 2.12 2.77
C ARG A 256 -1.25 1.82 3.56
N GLU A 257 -2.35 1.54 2.87
CA GLU A 257 -3.63 1.22 3.48
C GLU A 257 -3.54 -0.08 4.30
N LEU A 258 -2.96 -1.14 3.74
CA LEU A 258 -2.77 -2.41 4.43
C LEU A 258 -1.74 -2.32 5.56
N ARG A 259 -0.71 -1.49 5.40
CA ARG A 259 0.21 -1.20 6.51
C ARG A 259 -0.54 -0.64 7.70
N VAL A 260 -1.35 0.40 7.48
CA VAL A 260 -2.17 1.01 8.54
C VAL A 260 -3.24 0.04 9.06
N ALA A 261 -3.86 -0.77 8.21
CA ALA A 261 -4.86 -1.75 8.61
C ALA A 261 -4.26 -2.86 9.49
N SER A 262 -3.07 -3.36 9.16
CA SER A 262 -2.37 -4.38 9.96
C SER A 262 -1.99 -3.85 11.36
N GLU A 263 -1.51 -2.61 11.46
CA GLU A 263 -1.24 -1.92 12.72
C GLU A 263 -2.54 -1.73 13.54
N MET A 264 -3.62 -1.33 12.87
CA MET A 264 -4.95 -1.20 13.46
C MET A 264 -5.43 -2.53 14.06
N MET A 265 -5.23 -3.64 13.35
CA MET A 265 -5.65 -4.97 13.79
C MET A 265 -4.78 -5.52 14.93
N MET A 266 -3.47 -5.31 14.90
CA MET A 266 -2.58 -5.70 16.01
C MET A 266 -3.00 -5.03 17.33
N LEU A 267 -3.26 -3.72 17.30
CA LEU A 267 -3.73 -2.97 18.47
C LEU A 267 -5.11 -3.43 18.93
N SER A 268 -6.02 -3.69 17.99
CA SER A 268 -7.38 -4.16 18.30
C SER A 268 -7.35 -5.51 19.00
N LYS A 269 -6.53 -6.44 18.51
CA LYS A 269 -6.30 -7.76 19.11
C LYS A 269 -5.70 -7.65 20.51
N ALA A 270 -4.65 -6.84 20.67
CA ALA A 270 -4.01 -6.61 21.97
C ALA A 270 -4.96 -5.98 23.01
N ARG A 271 -5.84 -5.07 22.56
CA ARG A 271 -6.81 -4.38 23.44
C ARG A 271 -8.13 -5.15 23.60
N LYS A 272 -8.33 -6.25 22.87
CA LYS A 272 -9.61 -6.99 22.80
C LYS A 272 -10.78 -6.05 22.48
N SER A 273 -10.57 -5.16 21.51
CA SER A 273 -11.55 -4.14 21.10
C SER A 273 -11.80 -4.21 19.61
N ALA A 274 -12.93 -3.67 19.16
CA ALA A 274 -13.14 -3.39 17.74
C ALA A 274 -12.04 -2.45 17.20
N PRO A 275 -11.75 -2.45 15.89
CA PRO A 275 -10.82 -1.53 15.23
C PRO A 275 -11.36 -0.10 15.12
N LYS A 276 -11.77 0.45 16.27
CA LYS A 276 -12.35 1.78 16.42
C LYS A 276 -11.54 2.56 17.43
N ASP A 277 -11.15 3.77 17.05
CA ASP A 277 -10.47 4.73 17.92
C ASP A 277 -9.11 4.25 18.46
N VAL A 278 -8.43 3.36 17.73
CA VAL A 278 -7.19 2.75 18.21
C VAL A 278 -5.94 3.63 18.09
N GLY A 279 -6.03 4.79 17.42
CA GLY A 279 -4.94 5.73 17.20
C GLY A 279 -4.59 5.91 15.71
N PHE A 280 -5.02 4.95 14.89
CA PHE A 280 -4.92 4.95 13.44
C PHE A 280 -6.31 4.99 12.82
N ASN A 281 -6.40 5.47 11.58
CA ASN A 281 -7.64 5.45 10.82
C ASN A 281 -7.36 5.43 9.32
N LEU A 282 -8.37 4.96 8.58
CA LEU A 282 -8.45 4.93 7.13
C LEU A 282 -9.63 5.80 6.65
N LEU A 283 -9.93 6.90 7.36
CA LEU A 283 -11.00 7.82 6.99
C LEU A 283 -10.43 8.95 6.12
N MET A 284 -10.64 8.86 4.81
CA MET A 284 -10.12 9.84 3.84
C MET A 284 -11.09 11.01 3.59
N LEU A 285 -12.34 10.71 3.23
CA LEU A 285 -13.36 11.73 2.89
C LEU A 285 -14.36 11.99 4.02
N LYS A 286 -14.64 10.97 4.84
CA LYS A 286 -15.61 11.07 5.93
C LYS A 286 -14.94 11.60 7.18
N GLU A 287 -15.67 12.42 7.93
CA GLU A 287 -15.22 12.84 9.25
C GLU A 287 -15.61 11.83 10.32
N LYS A 288 -14.73 11.68 11.32
CA LYS A 288 -14.98 10.80 12.46
C LYS A 288 -16.08 11.32 13.39
N ARG A 289 -16.17 12.65 13.53
CA ARG A 289 -17.12 13.34 14.41
C ARG A 289 -17.57 14.61 13.72
N SER A 290 -18.87 14.71 13.47
CA SER A 290 -19.43 15.94 12.94
C SER A 290 -19.49 17.02 14.02
N LYS A 291 -19.09 18.23 13.67
CA LYS A 291 -19.24 19.40 14.54
C LYS A 291 -20.68 19.91 14.44
N PRO A 292 -21.30 20.34 15.55
CA PRO A 292 -22.63 20.94 15.48
C PRO A 292 -22.62 22.13 14.52
N VAL A 293 -23.56 22.15 13.59
CA VAL A 293 -23.71 23.25 12.64
C VAL A 293 -24.10 24.51 13.41
N MET A 294 -23.38 25.61 13.19
CA MET A 294 -23.76 26.91 13.74
C MET A 294 -25.12 27.31 13.18
N ARG A 295 -26.11 27.52 14.06
CA ARG A 295 -27.43 28.01 13.68
C ARG A 295 -27.49 29.52 13.89
N ILE A 296 -27.60 30.26 12.80
CA ILE A 296 -27.78 31.71 12.85
C ILE A 296 -29.27 32.02 12.63
N ARG A 297 -29.85 32.83 13.52
CA ARG A 297 -31.22 33.35 13.41
C ARG A 297 -31.14 34.87 13.54
N ASP A 298 -30.99 35.53 12.41
CA ASP A 298 -30.86 36.99 12.32
C ASP A 298 -31.63 37.44 11.07
N GLU A 299 -32.43 38.49 11.20
CA GLU A 299 -33.20 39.07 10.09
C GLU A 299 -32.30 39.93 9.17
N GLY A 300 -31.10 40.31 9.62
CA GLY A 300 -30.11 41.13 8.90
C GLY A 300 -29.09 40.36 8.06
N LEU A 301 -29.33 39.08 7.75
CA LEU A 301 -28.38 38.27 6.98
C LEU A 301 -28.24 38.76 5.54
N ILE A 302 -27.01 39.08 5.14
CA ILE A 302 -26.68 39.44 3.76
C ILE A 302 -26.47 38.17 2.93
N VAL A 303 -27.31 37.96 1.92
CA VAL A 303 -27.16 36.85 0.97
C VAL A 303 -25.97 37.13 0.05
N ALA A 304 -24.98 36.24 0.08
CA ALA A 304 -23.79 36.35 -0.76
C ALA A 304 -24.17 36.32 -2.25
N LYS A 305 -23.53 37.19 -3.05
CA LYS A 305 -23.66 37.23 -4.51
C LYS A 305 -22.28 37.16 -5.13
N ARG A 306 -22.14 36.31 -6.16
CA ARG A 306 -20.89 36.22 -6.93
C ARG A 306 -20.68 37.52 -7.69
N ASN A 307 -19.46 38.04 -7.69
CA ASN A 307 -19.10 39.14 -8.56
C ASN A 307 -18.79 38.57 -9.95
N GLU A 308 -19.57 38.97 -10.95
CA GLU A 308 -19.41 38.50 -12.34
C GLU A 308 -18.39 39.31 -13.13
N LYS A 309 -17.90 40.43 -12.59
CA LYS A 309 -16.93 41.28 -13.27
C LYS A 309 -15.50 40.82 -12.95
N TRP A 310 -14.91 40.09 -13.89
CA TRP A 310 -13.50 39.72 -13.84
C TRP A 310 -12.62 40.85 -14.40
N GLN A 311 -11.61 41.28 -13.63
CA GLN A 311 -10.59 42.22 -14.10
C GLN A 311 -9.21 41.58 -13.93
N LEU A 312 -8.39 41.65 -14.97
CA LEU A 312 -7.01 41.17 -14.91
C LEU A 312 -6.21 41.96 -13.87
N ASP A 313 -5.40 41.25 -13.11
CA ASP A 313 -4.45 41.85 -12.19
C ASP A 313 -3.31 42.51 -12.97
N PRO A 314 -3.04 43.81 -12.77
CA PRO A 314 -1.95 44.51 -13.45
C PRO A 314 -0.57 43.85 -13.29
N LYS A 315 -0.35 43.08 -12.23
CA LYS A 315 0.93 42.41 -12.00
C LYS A 315 1.09 41.10 -12.75
N GLY A 316 0.01 40.55 -13.30
CA GLY A 316 0.05 39.34 -14.10
C GLY A 316 -0.89 38.24 -13.62
N CYS A 317 -0.66 37.03 -14.13
CA CYS A 317 -1.47 35.84 -13.85
C CYS A 317 -0.58 34.67 -13.41
N PHE A 318 -1.23 33.65 -12.83
CA PHE A 318 -0.56 32.43 -12.40
C PHE A 318 -1.14 31.22 -13.13
N ARG A 319 -0.24 30.33 -13.54
CA ARG A 319 -0.58 28.94 -13.85
C ARG A 319 -0.27 28.09 -12.63
N ILE A 320 -1.29 27.41 -12.11
CA ILE A 320 -1.18 26.51 -10.96
C ILE A 320 -1.21 25.07 -11.49
N GLY A 321 -0.48 24.17 -10.85
CA GLY A 321 -0.56 22.75 -11.12
C GLY A 321 0.07 21.92 -10.01
N ILE A 322 0.04 20.60 -10.18
CA ILE A 322 0.81 19.66 -9.38
C ILE A 322 1.98 19.19 -10.24
N CYS A 323 3.18 19.16 -9.67
CA CYS A 323 4.39 18.67 -10.34
C CYS A 323 5.15 17.72 -9.43
N ASP A 324 5.83 16.76 -10.02
CA ASP A 324 6.88 16.00 -9.35
C ASP A 324 8.14 16.89 -9.25
N VAL A 325 8.69 16.99 -8.03
CA VAL A 325 9.92 17.71 -7.75
C VAL A 325 10.96 16.68 -7.36
N ASP A 326 11.94 16.50 -8.25
CA ASP A 326 13.03 15.55 -8.07
C ASP A 326 14.19 16.21 -7.30
N GLY A 327 14.84 15.41 -6.45
CA GLY A 327 16.11 15.69 -5.80
C GLY A 327 17.04 14.47 -5.88
N ASP A 328 18.21 14.55 -5.28
CA ASP A 328 19.16 13.42 -5.25
C ASP A 328 18.53 12.21 -4.55
N GLY A 329 18.01 11.26 -5.34
CA GLY A 329 17.39 10.03 -4.85
C GLY A 329 15.96 10.18 -4.28
N TRP A 330 15.24 11.26 -4.58
CA TRP A 330 13.80 11.32 -4.24
C TRP A 330 12.99 12.09 -5.27
N SER A 331 11.71 11.72 -5.42
CA SER A 331 10.69 12.51 -6.12
C SER A 331 9.52 12.81 -5.17
N GLU A 332 9.03 14.04 -5.17
CA GLU A 332 7.89 14.46 -4.35
C GLU A 332 6.91 15.33 -5.14
N LYS A 333 5.62 14.97 -5.13
CA LYS A 333 4.55 15.81 -5.67
C LYS A 333 4.40 17.08 -4.83
N LYS A 334 4.45 18.24 -5.49
CA LYS A 334 4.20 19.55 -4.88
C LYS A 334 3.22 20.34 -5.73
N ILE A 335 2.59 21.32 -5.12
CA ILE A 335 1.87 22.36 -5.86
C ILE A 335 2.93 23.28 -6.45
N PHE A 336 2.78 23.68 -7.71
CA PHE A 336 3.55 24.77 -8.30
C PHE A 336 2.65 25.90 -8.77
N ALA A 337 3.17 27.13 -8.71
CA ALA A 337 2.57 28.33 -9.23
C ALA A 337 3.60 29.08 -10.07
N LYS A 338 3.34 29.23 -11.37
CA LYS A 338 4.20 29.96 -12.31
C LYS A 338 3.58 31.32 -12.60
N HIS A 339 4.31 32.38 -12.27
CA HIS A 339 3.87 33.76 -12.50
C HIS A 339 4.28 34.27 -13.88
N SER A 340 3.30 34.71 -14.68
CA SER A 340 3.50 35.51 -15.88
C SER A 340 3.17 36.97 -15.54
N PRO A 341 4.05 37.96 -15.75
CA PRO A 341 5.12 38.01 -16.75
C PRO A 341 6.53 37.66 -16.25
N THR A 342 6.75 37.50 -14.94
CA THR A 342 8.11 37.43 -14.38
C THR A 342 8.84 36.10 -14.60
N GLY A 343 8.13 35.04 -14.97
CA GLY A 343 8.67 33.69 -15.12
C GLY A 343 8.97 32.96 -13.80
N LYS A 344 8.82 33.61 -12.64
CA LYS A 344 9.05 33.00 -11.32
C LYS A 344 8.17 31.77 -11.11
N GLN A 345 8.77 30.70 -10.62
CA GLN A 345 8.11 29.46 -10.24
C GLN A 345 8.21 29.30 -8.73
N ILE A 346 7.06 29.07 -8.09
CA ILE A 346 6.96 28.88 -6.64
C ILE A 346 6.41 27.47 -6.45
N THR A 347 7.08 26.66 -5.63
CA THR A 347 6.61 25.33 -5.26
C THR A 347 6.38 25.25 -3.75
N GLY A 348 5.43 24.43 -3.33
CA GLY A 348 5.06 24.28 -1.91
C GLY A 348 4.15 23.10 -1.66
N ARG A 349 3.93 22.78 -0.38
CA ARG A 349 3.05 21.65 0.03
C ARG A 349 1.65 22.11 0.41
N SER A 350 1.47 23.40 0.70
CA SER A 350 0.17 23.98 1.04
C SER A 350 -0.13 25.24 0.23
N ALA A 351 -1.42 25.53 0.06
CA ALA A 351 -1.91 26.74 -0.56
C ALA A 351 -1.40 27.98 0.18
N GLN A 352 -1.36 27.91 1.51
CA GLN A 352 -0.91 29.00 2.37
C GLN A 352 0.56 29.37 2.11
N GLU A 353 1.47 28.39 2.07
CA GLU A 353 2.90 28.62 1.80
C GLU A 353 3.14 29.35 0.46
N ILE A 354 2.42 28.92 -0.57
CA ILE A 354 2.53 29.50 -1.91
C ILE A 354 1.93 30.91 -1.93
N MET A 355 0.75 31.09 -1.35
CA MET A 355 0.09 32.40 -1.31
C MET A 355 0.91 33.42 -0.51
N ASP A 356 1.45 33.04 0.66
CA ASP A 356 2.34 33.89 1.46
C ASP A 356 3.60 34.27 0.70
N THR A 357 4.14 33.35 -0.10
CA THR A 357 5.29 33.63 -0.97
C THR A 357 4.92 34.59 -2.11
N ILE A 358 3.77 34.41 -2.75
CA ILE A 358 3.25 35.32 -3.79
C ILE A 358 3.10 36.74 -3.24
N LEU A 359 2.54 36.89 -2.02
CA LEU A 359 2.35 38.17 -1.35
C LEU A 359 3.69 38.80 -0.95
N ARG A 360 4.59 38.03 -0.32
CA ARG A 360 5.93 38.49 0.08
C ARG A 360 6.76 38.96 -1.10
N LEU A 361 6.65 38.29 -2.25
CA LEU A 361 7.30 38.68 -3.50
C LEU A 361 6.55 39.78 -4.26
N ASN A 362 5.44 40.28 -3.70
CA ASN A 362 4.63 41.37 -4.23
C ASN A 362 4.14 41.10 -5.67
N LEU A 363 3.79 39.85 -6.00
CA LEU A 363 3.46 39.42 -7.37
C LEU A 363 1.97 39.54 -7.74
N VAL A 364 1.13 39.98 -6.80
CA VAL A 364 -0.32 40.19 -6.98
C VAL A 364 -0.71 41.57 -6.44
N SER A 365 -1.74 42.20 -6.97
CA SER A 365 -2.17 43.55 -6.57
C SER A 365 -3.66 43.71 -6.34
N ARG A 366 -4.49 42.86 -6.95
CA ARG A 366 -5.95 42.86 -6.80
C ARG A 366 -6.39 41.85 -5.74
N LEU A 367 -7.26 42.28 -4.84
CA LEU A 367 -7.82 41.40 -3.80
C LEU A 367 -8.67 40.28 -4.40
N GLU A 368 -9.36 40.53 -5.50
CA GLU A 368 -10.14 39.53 -6.22
C GLU A 368 -9.25 38.42 -6.78
N HIS A 369 -8.07 38.79 -7.29
CA HIS A 369 -7.10 37.82 -7.79
C HIS A 369 -6.47 37.01 -6.64
N VAL A 370 -6.16 37.65 -5.51
CA VAL A 370 -5.73 36.94 -4.30
C VAL A 370 -6.77 35.91 -3.85
N SER A 371 -8.05 36.30 -3.83
CA SER A 371 -9.15 35.39 -3.47
C SER A 371 -9.25 34.21 -4.44
N TYR A 372 -9.15 34.45 -5.74
CA TYR A 372 -9.15 33.39 -6.76
C TYR A 372 -7.96 32.43 -6.59
N LEU A 373 -6.75 32.96 -6.46
CA LEU A 373 -5.53 32.16 -6.27
C LEU A 373 -5.64 31.31 -5.02
N SER A 374 -6.19 31.84 -3.93
CA SER A 374 -6.40 31.08 -2.70
C SER A 374 -7.33 29.88 -2.91
N VAL A 375 -8.40 30.03 -3.71
CA VAL A 375 -9.32 28.93 -4.05
C VAL A 375 -8.62 27.87 -4.90
N GLU A 376 -7.97 28.27 -5.99
CA GLU A 376 -7.30 27.34 -6.91
C GLU A 376 -6.12 26.63 -6.24
N LEU A 377 -5.32 27.34 -5.44
CA LEU A 377 -4.26 26.72 -4.64
C LEU A 377 -4.83 25.75 -3.60
N THR A 378 -5.97 26.06 -2.99
CA THR A 378 -6.65 25.14 -2.04
C THR A 378 -7.15 23.89 -2.77
N LYS A 379 -7.71 24.02 -3.97
CA LYS A 379 -8.08 22.87 -4.80
C LYS A 379 -6.86 22.01 -5.14
N ALA A 380 -5.75 22.63 -5.53
CA ALA A 380 -4.50 21.91 -5.79
C ALA A 380 -3.96 21.20 -4.53
N GLU A 381 -4.06 21.83 -3.36
CA GLU A 381 -3.70 21.22 -2.08
C GLU A 381 -4.61 20.02 -1.74
N LEU A 382 -5.92 20.14 -1.93
CA LEU A 382 -6.87 19.05 -1.71
C LEU A 382 -6.62 17.90 -2.69
N ALA A 383 -6.39 18.19 -3.97
CA ALA A 383 -6.04 17.20 -4.96
C ALA A 383 -4.75 16.45 -4.59
N LEU A 384 -3.72 17.19 -4.15
CA LEU A 384 -2.48 16.61 -3.65
C LEU A 384 -2.70 15.68 -2.44
N ARG A 385 -3.50 16.12 -1.46
CA ARG A 385 -3.80 15.34 -0.25
C ARG A 385 -4.65 14.10 -0.51
N LEU A 386 -5.55 14.17 -1.48
CA LEU A 386 -6.44 13.07 -1.86
C LEU A 386 -5.88 12.22 -2.99
N ASN A 387 -4.65 12.48 -3.43
CA ASN A 387 -3.99 11.84 -4.56
C ASN A 387 -4.84 11.86 -5.85
N ARG A 388 -5.50 13.00 -6.12
CA ARG A 388 -6.30 13.24 -7.32
C ARG A 388 -5.57 14.15 -8.30
N SER A 389 -5.96 14.07 -9.56
CA SER A 389 -5.57 15.03 -10.58
C SER A 389 -6.12 16.42 -10.25
N TYR A 390 -5.39 17.44 -10.67
CA TYR A 390 -5.81 18.83 -10.57
C TYR A 390 -5.68 19.51 -11.94
N GLU A 391 -6.74 20.18 -12.33
CA GLU A 391 -6.76 21.10 -13.46
C GLU A 391 -7.34 22.42 -12.97
N GLN A 392 -6.67 23.52 -13.32
CA GLN A 392 -7.08 24.86 -12.91
C GLN A 392 -8.43 25.21 -13.54
N ASP A 393 -9.28 25.91 -12.79
CA ASP A 393 -10.65 26.28 -13.15
C ASP A 393 -11.66 25.12 -13.21
N GLU A 394 -11.20 23.87 -13.20
CA GLU A 394 -12.07 22.69 -13.10
C GLU A 394 -12.56 22.44 -11.67
N THR A 395 -13.65 21.68 -11.56
CA THR A 395 -14.17 21.22 -10.27
C THR A 395 -13.37 20.03 -9.77
N LEU A 396 -13.05 20.02 -8.47
CA LEU A 396 -12.37 18.87 -7.85
C LEU A 396 -13.34 17.73 -7.49
N PHE A 397 -14.62 18.03 -7.29
CA PHE A 397 -15.68 17.08 -6.89
C PHE A 397 -16.95 17.33 -7.68
#